data_AF-A0A6N6VKY3-F1
#
_entry.id   AF-A0A6N6VKY3-F1
#
_cell.length_a   1.000
_cell.length_b   1.000
_cell.length_c   1.000
_cell.angle_alpha   90.00
_cell.angle_beta   90.00
_cell.angle_gamma   90.00
#
_symmetry.space_group_name_H-M   'P 1'
#
loop_
_entity.id
_entity.type
_entity.pdbx_description
1 polymer ?
#
loop_
_entity_poly.entity_id
_entity_poly.type
_entity_poly.pdbx_seq_one_letter_code
_entity_poly.pdbx_strand_id
1 'polypeptide(L)'
;MRGLRSGGHGLGPGACPEARHGRCGAHARHVHPPASHRDRLHRPCAGGGGLLLLSADARIGAEGEFKIGLPEVAIRMTLPIFGVELARDRLARNHLTAAVTQARIYNPVEAALVGYLDQTAPAERLRETALARARELALLPQPAFRNTKLKERSATVKLIRDTLMEDLRTFDGATR
;
A
#
# COMPACT_ATOMS: atom_id res chain seq x y z
N MET A 1 44.85 6.37 -47.55
CA MET A 1 43.57 6.86 -48.09
C MET A 1 42.42 6.30 -47.23
N ARG A 2 41.50 7.18 -46.80
CA ARG A 2 40.05 7.02 -46.44
C ARG A 2 39.56 5.59 -46.08
N GLY A 3 38.85 5.29 -44.99
CA GLY A 3 37.84 6.03 -44.22
C GLY A 3 36.47 5.30 -44.29
N LEU A 4 35.92 4.96 -43.12
CA LEU A 4 34.48 4.87 -42.73
C LEU A 4 33.55 3.65 -43.07
N ARG A 5 33.03 3.07 -41.96
CA ARG A 5 31.61 2.84 -41.54
C ARG A 5 30.78 1.58 -41.88
N SER A 6 29.99 1.25 -40.84
CA SER A 6 28.70 0.53 -40.74
C SER A 6 28.77 -1.00 -40.77
N GLY A 7 27.99 -1.76 -40.00
CA GLY A 7 26.89 -1.47 -39.08
C GLY A 7 26.49 -2.78 -38.38
N GLY A 8 25.93 -2.68 -37.17
CA GLY A 8 25.50 -3.85 -36.38
C GLY A 8 24.01 -4.18 -36.56
N HIS A 9 23.71 -5.47 -36.46
CA HIS A 9 22.46 -6.11 -36.04
C HIS A 9 22.92 -7.44 -35.43
N GLY A 10 22.61 -7.85 -34.19
CA GLY A 10 21.38 -7.69 -33.43
C GLY A 10 20.61 -9.02 -33.53
N LEU A 11 20.61 -9.81 -32.44
CA LEU A 11 19.51 -10.64 -31.90
C LEU A 11 20.11 -11.68 -30.93
N GLY A 12 19.66 -11.64 -29.68
CA GLY A 12 20.32 -12.29 -28.54
C GLY A 12 19.68 -13.57 -28.02
N PRO A 13 20.19 -14.11 -26.91
CA PRO A 13 19.47 -15.01 -26.03
C PRO A 13 19.40 -14.42 -24.61
N GLY A 14 18.24 -14.46 -23.96
CA GLY A 14 18.09 -13.85 -22.64
C GLY A 14 16.87 -14.31 -21.87
N ALA A 15 16.61 -15.60 -21.85
CA ALA A 15 15.82 -16.19 -20.79
C ALA A 15 16.76 -16.51 -19.61
N CYS A 16 16.58 -15.83 -18.49
CA CYS A 16 17.02 -16.35 -17.19
C CYS A 16 15.93 -16.03 -16.14
N PRO A 17 15.33 -17.07 -15.53
CA PRO A 17 14.33 -16.95 -14.47
C PRO A 17 15.01 -16.67 -13.13
N GLU A 18 14.30 -16.02 -12.20
CA GLU A 18 14.63 -15.76 -10.78
C GLU A 18 14.74 -14.27 -10.42
N ALA A 19 13.59 -13.66 -10.14
CA ALA A 19 13.51 -12.46 -9.28
C ALA A 19 12.09 -12.33 -8.66
N ARG A 20 11.54 -13.43 -8.12
CA ARG A 20 10.41 -13.34 -7.17
C ARG A 20 10.97 -12.90 -5.82
N HIS A 21 10.33 -11.91 -5.21
CA HIS A 21 10.62 -11.31 -3.89
C HIS A 21 11.55 -10.08 -3.87
N GLY A 22 11.20 -9.05 -4.65
CA GLY A 22 11.68 -7.68 -4.42
C GLY A 22 10.94 -7.03 -3.25
N ARG A 23 11.59 -7.01 -2.07
CA ARG A 23 11.14 -6.35 -0.83
C ARG A 23 10.74 -4.88 -1.06
N CYS A 24 9.48 -4.53 -0.79
CA CYS A 24 9.07 -3.14 -0.60
C CYS A 24 9.46 -2.69 0.81
N GLY A 25 10.18 -1.57 0.88
CA GLY A 25 10.64 -0.96 2.13
C GLY A 25 9.49 -0.38 2.95
N ALA A 26 8.77 -1.23 3.68
CA ALA A 26 8.32 -0.89 5.04
C ALA A 26 9.41 -1.44 5.98
N HIS A 27 10.55 -0.75 6.08
CA HIS A 27 11.66 -1.24 6.90
C HIS A 27 11.39 -1.01 8.40
N ALA A 28 10.85 -2.04 9.05
CA ALA A 28 11.59 -2.62 10.16
C ALA A 28 13.00 -2.98 9.66
N ARG A 29 13.95 -2.08 9.95
CA ARG A 29 15.42 -2.10 9.74
C ARG A 29 16.03 -3.12 8.74
N HIS A 30 16.73 -2.60 7.73
CA HIS A 30 18.18 -2.82 7.52
C HIS A 30 18.78 -1.68 6.66
N VAL A 31 19.99 -1.27 7.01
CA VAL A 31 20.74 -0.12 6.48
C VAL A 31 21.49 -0.50 5.21
N HIS A 32 21.40 0.32 4.15
CA HIS A 32 22.49 0.60 3.18
C HIS A 32 22.14 1.83 2.30
N PRO A 33 23.03 2.85 2.20
CA PRO A 33 23.04 3.82 1.10
C PRO A 33 24.24 3.56 0.15
N PRO A 34 24.46 4.37 -0.90
CA PRO A 34 23.52 5.02 -1.81
C PRO A 34 23.79 4.59 -3.27
N ALA A 35 22.78 4.63 -4.16
CA ALA A 35 23.05 4.59 -5.60
C ALA A 35 22.11 5.55 -6.34
N SER A 36 22.72 6.61 -6.87
CA SER A 36 22.18 7.58 -7.80
C SER A 36 21.84 6.91 -9.14
N HIS A 37 20.59 6.98 -9.57
CA HIS A 37 20.24 7.37 -10.93
C HIS A 37 18.73 7.62 -10.98
N ARG A 38 18.38 8.87 -11.25
CA ARG A 38 17.10 9.31 -11.79
C ARG A 38 16.66 8.30 -12.88
N ASP A 39 15.40 7.87 -12.84
CA ASP A 39 14.73 6.88 -13.73
C ASP A 39 14.28 5.53 -13.11
N ARG A 40 14.02 5.48 -11.79
CA ARG A 40 13.21 4.40 -11.22
C ARG A 40 11.73 4.81 -11.13
N LEU A 41 11.11 4.80 -12.30
CA LEU A 41 9.69 5.01 -12.59
C LEU A 41 8.77 4.51 -11.46
N HIS A 42 8.04 5.47 -10.86
CA HIS A 42 6.77 5.35 -10.15
C HIS A 42 6.20 3.93 -10.03
N ARG A 43 6.59 3.18 -8.99
CA ARG A 43 5.76 2.04 -8.56
C ARG A 43 4.69 2.55 -7.61
N PRO A 44 3.41 2.59 -8.03
CA PRO A 44 2.34 2.99 -7.14
C PRO A 44 2.22 1.95 -6.02
N CYS A 45 1.96 2.36 -4.78
CA CYS A 45 1.66 1.44 -3.66
C CYS A 45 0.26 0.81 -3.81
N ALA A 46 -0.13 0.52 -5.03
CA ALA A 46 -1.50 0.32 -5.43
C ALA A 46 -1.81 -1.18 -5.39
N GLY A 47 -2.74 -1.53 -4.50
CA GLY A 47 -3.19 -2.89 -4.22
C GLY A 47 -2.85 -3.28 -2.80
N GLY A 48 -1.97 -4.27 -2.63
CA GLY A 48 -1.59 -4.81 -1.32
C GLY A 48 -1.00 -3.78 -0.34
N GLY A 49 -0.37 -2.71 -0.84
CA GLY A 49 0.14 -1.63 0.00
C GLY A 49 -0.96 -0.81 0.69
N GLY A 50 -2.03 -0.51 -0.04
CA GLY A 50 -3.21 0.19 0.51
C GLY A 50 -3.93 -0.66 1.54
N LEU A 51 -4.16 -1.95 1.27
CA LEU A 51 -4.81 -2.87 2.20
C LEU A 51 -4.00 -3.08 3.50
N LEU A 52 -2.68 -3.17 3.38
CA LEU A 52 -1.79 -3.25 4.54
C LEU A 52 -1.86 -1.98 5.39
N LEU A 53 -1.95 -0.81 4.74
CA LEU A 53 -2.10 0.46 5.43
C LEU A 53 -3.38 0.50 6.26
N LEU A 54 -4.51 0.03 5.72
CA LEU A 54 -5.81 -0.01 6.42
C LEU A 54 -5.83 -0.98 7.62
N SER A 55 -4.86 -1.89 7.71
CA SER A 55 -4.78 -2.87 8.80
C SER A 55 -4.01 -2.35 10.03
N ALA A 56 -3.24 -1.27 9.89
CA ALA A 56 -2.38 -0.72 10.94
C ALA A 56 -3.16 -0.02 12.07
N ASP A 57 -2.49 0.24 13.19
CA ASP A 57 -3.04 1.03 14.31
C ASP A 57 -2.76 2.53 14.18
N ALA A 58 -1.69 2.89 13.49
CA ALA A 58 -1.32 4.26 13.15
C ALA A 58 -0.66 4.29 11.77
N ARG A 59 -0.98 5.31 10.98
CA ARG A 59 -0.68 5.40 9.55
C ARG A 59 -0.10 6.76 9.24
N ILE A 60 1.22 6.80 9.05
CA ILE A 60 1.97 8.01 8.79
C ILE A 60 2.61 7.87 7.41
N GLY A 61 2.33 8.82 6.52
CA GLY A 61 2.87 8.84 5.17
C GLY A 61 3.97 9.88 4.99
N ALA A 62 4.91 9.62 4.09
CA ALA A 62 5.81 10.66 3.61
C ALA A 62 5.08 11.62 2.67
N GLU A 63 5.36 12.90 2.80
CA GLU A 63 5.02 13.92 1.82
C GLU A 63 5.86 13.75 0.54
N GLY A 64 5.29 14.12 -0.60
CA GLY A 64 5.94 14.03 -1.91
C GLY A 64 5.07 13.38 -2.97
N GLU A 65 5.70 13.00 -4.08
CA GLU A 65 5.06 12.44 -5.29
C GLU A 65 4.69 10.95 -5.11
N PHE A 66 3.85 10.66 -4.12
CA PHE A 66 3.34 9.32 -3.84
C PHE A 66 1.86 9.19 -4.21
N LYS A 67 1.45 7.96 -4.49
CA LYS A 67 0.09 7.61 -4.91
C LYS A 67 -0.46 6.53 -3.99
N ILE A 68 -1.61 6.81 -3.37
CA ILE A 68 -2.26 5.96 -2.37
C ILE A 68 -3.70 5.70 -2.80
N GLY A 69 -4.11 4.43 -2.78
CA GLY A 69 -5.47 4.04 -3.12
C GLY A 69 -5.60 2.55 -3.39
N LEU A 70 -6.81 2.15 -3.77
CA LEU A 70 -7.20 0.78 -4.11
C LEU A 70 -7.45 0.73 -5.63
N PRO A 71 -6.45 0.33 -6.46
CA PRO A 71 -6.54 0.39 -7.90
C PRO A 71 -7.29 -0.79 -8.54
N GLU A 72 -7.80 -1.73 -7.74
CA GLU A 72 -8.25 -3.05 -8.20
C GLU A 72 -9.23 -2.93 -9.37
N VAL A 73 -10.24 -2.06 -9.25
CA VAL A 73 -11.21 -1.83 -10.33
C VAL A 73 -10.54 -1.28 -11.60
N ALA A 74 -9.56 -0.38 -11.46
CA ALA A 74 -8.82 0.19 -12.59
C ALA A 74 -7.97 -0.86 -13.35
N ILE A 75 -7.54 -1.92 -12.66
CA ILE A 75 -6.79 -3.03 -13.26
C ILE A 75 -7.66 -4.26 -13.58
N ARG A 76 -8.99 -4.07 -13.66
CA ARG A 76 -9.99 -5.12 -13.96
C ARG A 76 -10.01 -6.26 -12.93
N MET A 77 -9.77 -5.92 -11.67
CA MET A 77 -9.97 -6.82 -10.54
C MET A 77 -11.17 -6.35 -9.72
N THR A 78 -11.92 -7.32 -9.19
CA THR A 78 -12.94 -7.04 -8.18
C THR A 78 -12.25 -6.90 -6.83
N LEU A 79 -12.46 -5.78 -6.13
CA LEU A 79 -11.94 -5.66 -4.77
C LEU A 79 -12.64 -6.70 -3.89
N PRO A 80 -11.90 -7.58 -3.19
CA PRO A 80 -12.48 -8.60 -2.34
C PRO A 80 -13.23 -7.96 -1.16
N ILE A 81 -14.20 -8.69 -0.60
CA ILE A 81 -15.00 -8.29 0.57
C ILE A 81 -14.08 -7.80 1.68
N PHE A 82 -12.97 -8.49 1.97
CA PHE A 82 -12.07 -8.03 3.03
C PHE A 82 -11.47 -6.65 2.77
N GLY A 83 -11.21 -6.30 1.51
CA GLY A 83 -10.74 -4.97 1.13
C GLY A 83 -11.81 -3.90 1.27
N VAL A 84 -13.04 -4.23 0.88
CA VAL A 84 -14.22 -3.34 1.05
C VAL A 84 -14.48 -3.07 2.52
N GLU A 85 -14.43 -4.08 3.37
CA GLU A 85 -14.70 -3.93 4.80
C GLU A 85 -13.60 -3.13 5.51
N LEU A 86 -12.32 -3.37 5.18
CA LEU A 86 -11.22 -2.56 5.70
C LEU A 86 -11.33 -1.09 5.27
N ALA A 87 -11.73 -0.83 4.03
CA ALA A 87 -11.97 0.52 3.54
C ALA A 87 -13.15 1.17 4.26
N ARG A 88 -14.25 0.44 4.49
CA ARG A 88 -15.42 0.94 5.22
C ARG A 88 -15.12 1.28 6.68
N ASP A 89 -14.23 0.52 7.30
CA ASP A 89 -13.83 0.70 8.70
C ASP A 89 -12.92 1.92 8.91
N ARG A 90 -12.17 2.32 7.88
CA ARG A 90 -11.07 3.29 8.02
C ARG A 90 -11.23 4.57 7.20
N LEU A 91 -11.93 4.54 6.08
CA LEU A 91 -12.12 5.69 5.21
C LEU A 91 -13.35 6.50 5.61
N ALA A 92 -13.32 7.80 5.33
CA ALA A 92 -14.48 8.66 5.47
C ALA A 92 -15.63 8.17 4.57
N ARG A 93 -16.84 8.04 5.14
CA ARG A 93 -18.00 7.42 4.47
C ARG A 93 -18.35 8.09 3.13
N ASN A 94 -18.24 9.41 3.05
CA ASN A 94 -18.48 10.20 1.85
C ASN A 94 -17.45 9.98 0.74
N HIS A 95 -16.28 9.42 1.05
CA HIS A 95 -15.22 9.11 0.08
C HIS A 95 -15.15 7.63 -0.29
N LEU A 96 -15.92 6.76 0.38
CA LEU A 96 -15.84 5.31 0.20
C LEU A 96 -16.07 4.89 -1.27
N THR A 97 -17.13 5.39 -1.91
CA THR A 97 -17.43 5.07 -3.32
C THR A 97 -16.33 5.54 -4.27
N ALA A 98 -15.80 6.75 -4.05
CA ALA A 98 -14.73 7.29 -4.87
C ALA A 98 -13.44 6.47 -4.71
N ALA A 99 -13.11 6.10 -3.47
CA ALA A 99 -11.91 5.34 -3.15
C ALA A 99 -11.98 3.87 -3.62
N VAL A 100 -13.11 3.19 -3.41
CA VAL A 100 -13.25 1.75 -3.65
C VAL A 100 -13.80 1.44 -5.04
N THR A 101 -14.97 1.99 -5.38
CA THR A 101 -15.68 1.66 -6.62
C THR A 101 -15.08 2.39 -7.82
N GLN A 102 -14.72 3.65 -7.65
CA GLN A 102 -14.15 4.47 -8.73
C GLN A 102 -12.61 4.38 -8.79
N ALA A 103 -11.99 3.58 -7.92
CA ALA A 103 -10.54 3.39 -7.83
C ALA A 103 -9.74 4.71 -7.82
N ARG A 104 -10.27 5.75 -7.16
CA ARG A 104 -9.60 7.05 -7.08
C ARG A 104 -8.29 6.90 -6.31
N ILE A 105 -7.23 7.46 -6.90
CA ILE A 105 -5.90 7.54 -6.32
C ILE A 105 -5.69 8.94 -5.73
N TYR A 106 -5.10 8.99 -4.55
CA TYR A 106 -4.88 10.19 -3.76
C TYR A 106 -3.38 10.46 -3.58
N ASN A 107 -3.00 11.73 -3.49
CA ASN A 107 -1.69 12.11 -2.98
C ASN A 107 -1.64 11.96 -1.43
N PRO A 108 -0.46 12.04 -0.77
CA PRO A 108 -0.36 11.86 0.68
C PRO A 108 -1.26 12.79 1.51
N VAL A 109 -1.40 14.05 1.10
CA VAL A 109 -2.18 15.06 1.82
C VAL A 109 -3.67 14.73 1.72
N GLU A 110 -4.16 14.44 0.52
CA GLU A 110 -5.54 14.00 0.31
C GLU A 110 -5.81 12.66 1.00
N ALA A 111 -4.84 11.74 1.00
CA ALA A 111 -4.97 10.44 1.64
C ALA A 111 -5.13 10.55 3.17
N ALA A 112 -4.53 11.56 3.80
CA ALA A 112 -4.78 11.86 5.21
C ALA A 112 -6.20 12.38 5.44
N LEU A 113 -6.72 13.24 4.55
CA LEU A 113 -8.10 13.75 4.65
C LEU A 113 -9.16 12.65 4.46
N VAL A 114 -8.91 11.73 3.54
CA VAL A 114 -9.84 10.64 3.19
C VAL A 114 -9.79 9.49 4.21
N GLY A 115 -8.73 9.43 5.03
CA GLY A 115 -8.56 8.44 6.08
C GLY A 115 -7.75 7.21 5.67
N TYR A 116 -6.99 7.26 4.59
CA TYR A 116 -5.95 6.26 4.30
C TYR A 116 -4.76 6.43 5.25
N LEU A 117 -4.39 7.67 5.53
CA LEU A 117 -3.37 8.06 6.50
C LEU A 117 -4.04 8.79 7.67
N ASP A 118 -3.40 8.75 8.83
CA ASP A 118 -3.79 9.58 9.98
C ASP A 118 -3.08 10.94 9.93
N GLN A 119 -1.84 10.96 9.41
CA GLN A 119 -1.06 12.19 9.20
C GLN A 119 0.03 11.99 8.13
N THR A 120 0.58 13.10 7.65
CA THR A 120 1.77 13.12 6.79
C THR A 120 2.95 13.75 7.51
N ALA A 121 4.16 13.45 7.04
CA ALA A 121 5.39 14.10 7.49
C ALA A 121 6.38 14.20 6.32
N PRO A 122 7.33 15.15 6.36
CA PRO A 122 8.45 15.17 5.43
C PRO A 122 9.18 13.82 5.42
N ALA A 123 9.61 13.35 4.24
CA ALA A 123 10.18 12.00 4.07
C ALA A 123 11.38 11.70 5.01
N GLU A 124 12.14 12.73 5.30
CA GLU A 124 13.36 12.79 6.10
C GLU A 124 13.04 12.63 7.59
N ARG A 125 11.83 13.07 7.98
CA ARG A 125 11.31 13.04 9.35
C ARG A 125 10.30 11.90 9.55
N LEU A 126 9.92 11.17 8.50
CA LEU A 126 8.91 10.12 8.55
C LEU A 126 9.23 9.08 9.63
N ARG A 127 10.46 8.58 9.66
CA ARG A 127 10.87 7.54 10.62
C ARG A 127 10.84 8.03 12.06
N GLU A 128 11.31 9.25 12.29
CA GLU A 128 11.29 9.89 13.61
C GLU A 128 9.83 10.04 14.09
N THR A 129 8.98 10.57 13.22
CA THR A 129 7.55 10.78 13.48
C THR A 129 6.82 9.47 13.77
N ALA A 130 7.11 8.41 12.99
CA ALA A 130 6.53 7.09 13.21
C ALA A 130 6.95 6.46 14.54
N LEU A 131 8.23 6.60 14.91
CA LEU A 131 8.72 6.12 16.20
C LEU A 131 8.15 6.90 17.37
N ALA A 132 8.00 8.22 17.25
CA ALA A 132 7.33 9.05 18.25
C ALA A 132 5.89 8.57 18.47
N ARG A 133 5.13 8.38 17.39
CA ARG A 133 3.76 7.88 17.48
C ARG A 133 3.65 6.48 18.09
N ALA A 134 4.58 5.58 17.76
CA ALA A 134 4.63 4.26 18.36
C ALA A 134 4.92 4.32 19.88
N ARG A 135 5.80 5.24 20.31
CA ARG A 135 6.08 5.47 21.74
C ARG A 135 4.87 6.00 22.48
N GLU A 136 4.12 6.93 21.89
CA GLU A 136 2.86 7.43 22.48
C GLU A 136 1.85 6.29 22.69
N LEU A 137 1.65 5.45 21.68
CA LEU A 137 0.74 4.31 21.78
C LEU A 137 1.22 3.27 22.81
N ALA A 138 2.53 3.12 22.98
CA ALA A 138 3.11 2.20 23.96
C ALA A 138 2.87 2.64 25.42
N LEU A 139 2.57 3.92 25.68
CA LEU A 139 2.22 4.42 27.01
C LEU A 139 0.80 4.03 27.45
N LEU A 140 -0.05 3.54 26.53
CA LEU A 140 -1.42 3.17 26.84
C LEU A 140 -1.47 1.89 27.72
N PRO A 141 -2.28 1.87 28.79
CA PRO A 141 -2.27 0.78 29.76
C PRO A 141 -2.78 -0.53 29.16
N GLN A 142 -2.05 -1.61 29.41
CA GLN A 142 -2.46 -2.98 29.12
C GLN A 142 -3.19 -3.60 30.33
N PRO A 143 -4.19 -4.49 30.12
CA PRO A 143 -4.67 -5.02 28.84
C PRO A 143 -5.76 -4.17 28.18
N ALA A 144 -6.10 -2.98 28.72
CA ALA A 144 -7.21 -2.17 28.25
C ALA A 144 -7.09 -1.79 26.76
N PHE A 145 -5.92 -1.31 26.32
CA PHE A 145 -5.69 -0.98 24.92
C PHE A 145 -5.94 -2.16 23.98
N ARG A 146 -5.37 -3.34 24.28
CA ARG A 146 -5.58 -4.57 23.50
C ARG A 146 -7.06 -4.96 23.45
N ASN A 147 -7.74 -4.96 24.60
CA ASN A 147 -9.13 -5.41 24.68
C ASN A 147 -10.08 -4.46 23.95
N THR A 148 -9.85 -3.15 24.02
CA THR A 148 -10.63 -2.16 23.26
C THR A 148 -10.41 -2.33 21.76
N LYS A 149 -9.16 -2.50 21.31
CA LYS A 149 -8.85 -2.79 19.89
C LYS A 149 -9.57 -4.04 19.39
N LEU A 150 -9.60 -5.11 20.19
CA LEU A 150 -10.30 -6.34 19.80
C LEU A 150 -11.81 -6.14 19.69
N LYS A 151 -12.42 -5.39 20.61
CA LYS A 151 -13.87 -5.08 20.59
C LYS A 151 -14.25 -4.18 19.41
N GLU A 152 -13.45 -3.14 19.15
CA GLU A 152 -13.70 -2.22 18.03
C GLU A 152 -13.64 -2.94 16.69
N ARG A 153 -12.65 -3.81 16.49
CA ARG A 153 -12.46 -4.53 15.21
C ARG A 153 -13.24 -5.83 15.10
N SER A 154 -13.95 -6.28 16.13
CA SER A 154 -14.49 -7.64 16.17
C SER A 154 -15.51 -7.93 15.07
N ALA A 155 -16.38 -6.96 14.76
CA ALA A 155 -17.40 -7.12 13.73
C ALA A 155 -16.78 -7.30 12.34
N THR A 156 -15.88 -6.39 11.97
CA THR A 156 -15.12 -6.42 10.71
C THR A 156 -14.31 -7.70 10.57
N VAL A 157 -13.55 -8.08 11.61
CA VAL A 157 -12.74 -9.29 11.61
C VAL A 157 -13.59 -10.56 11.51
N LYS A 158 -14.73 -10.62 12.20
CA LYS A 158 -15.64 -11.75 12.12
C LYS A 158 -16.19 -11.90 10.70
N LEU A 159 -16.70 -10.82 10.12
CA LEU A 159 -17.23 -10.84 8.75
C LEU A 159 -16.18 -11.33 7.75
N ILE A 160 -14.97 -10.77 7.82
CA ILE A 160 -13.85 -11.17 6.95
C ILE A 160 -13.55 -12.66 7.10
N ARG A 161 -13.48 -13.19 8.34
CA ARG A 161 -13.21 -14.61 8.59
C ARG A 161 -14.31 -15.51 8.04
N ASP A 162 -15.56 -15.13 8.23
CA ASP A 162 -16.72 -15.91 7.82
C ASP A 162 -16.83 -15.98 6.29
N THR A 163 -16.41 -14.93 5.58
CA THR A 163 -16.51 -14.87 4.11
C THR A 163 -15.22 -15.20 3.38
N LEU A 164 -14.07 -15.29 4.07
CA LEU A 164 -12.73 -15.36 3.45
C LEU A 164 -12.61 -16.44 2.37
N MET A 165 -13.08 -17.65 2.66
CA MET A 165 -12.93 -18.78 1.74
C MET A 165 -13.73 -18.60 0.45
N GLU A 166 -14.91 -18.00 0.54
CA GLU A 166 -15.75 -17.73 -0.63
C GLU A 166 -15.24 -16.51 -1.39
N ASP A 167 -14.84 -15.46 -0.68
CA ASP A 167 -14.29 -14.24 -1.24
C ASP A 167 -13.01 -14.49 -2.06
N LEU A 168 -12.12 -15.35 -1.56
CA LEU A 168 -10.90 -15.76 -2.27
C LEU A 168 -11.18 -16.47 -3.60
N ARG A 169 -12.35 -17.10 -3.76
CA ARG A 169 -12.76 -17.74 -5.04
C ARG A 169 -13.22 -16.74 -6.09
N THR A 170 -13.50 -15.50 -5.69
CA THR A 170 -13.95 -14.43 -6.59
C THR A 170 -12.87 -13.39 -6.89
N PHE A 171 -11.67 -13.61 -6.34
CA PHE A 171 -10.51 -12.72 -6.47
C PHE A 171 -9.81 -12.84 -7.85
N ASP A 172 -10.21 -13.81 -8.66
CA ASP A 172 -9.77 -14.04 -10.04
C ASP A 172 -10.50 -13.12 -11.03
N GLY A 173 -10.08 -11.84 -11.02
CA GLY A 173 -10.21 -10.90 -12.14
C GLY A 173 -11.58 -10.85 -12.80
N ALA A 174 -12.53 -10.09 -12.24
CA ALA A 174 -13.77 -9.65 -12.86
C ALA A 174 -14.55 -10.71 -13.68
N THR A 175 -14.50 -11.99 -13.29
CA THR A 175 -15.28 -13.03 -13.97
C THR A 175 -16.71 -13.01 -13.45
N ARG A 176 -17.53 -12.11 -13.99
CA ARG A 176 -18.99 -12.22 -14.11
C ARG A 176 -19.45 -11.57 -15.40
#